data_AF-A0A6P0I4U1-F1
#
_entry.id   AF-A0A6P0I4U1-F1
#
_cell.length_a   1.000
_cell.length_b   1.000
_cell.length_c   1.000
_cell.angle_alpha   90.00
_cell.angle_beta   90.00
_cell.angle_gamma   90.00
#
_symmetry.space_group_name_H-M   'P 1'
#
loop_
_entity.id
_entity.type
_entity.pdbx_description
1 polymer ?
#
loop_
_entity_poly.entity_id
_entity_poly.type
_entity_poly.pdbx_seq_one_letter_code
_entity_poly.pdbx_strand_id
1 'polypeptide(L)'
;SKDFIQNQIFYNQLIHLEDRKLICRQRQKALVTHQPFQLVYRIITANQELKWVWEQGKGIYCCDGKISAIKGLIIDITAQKQVEAELTKQNLALQKTETALIIVNQKLQKLAKLDGLTGIANRRDFDEYLEKEWLRLSTTKSP
;
A
#
# COMPACT_ATOMS: atom_id res chain seq x y z
N SER A 1 3.00 42.34 6.89
CA SER A 1 3.96 41.74 5.93
C SER A 1 5.01 40.85 6.64
N LYS A 2 5.62 41.29 7.76
CA LYS A 2 6.63 40.50 8.50
C LYS A 2 6.08 39.23 9.18
N ASP A 3 4.90 39.30 9.78
CA ASP A 3 4.30 38.17 10.53
C ASP A 3 4.03 36.94 9.66
N PHE A 4 3.76 37.15 8.36
CA PHE A 4 3.49 36.08 7.40
C PHE A 4 4.75 35.26 7.08
N ILE A 5 5.89 35.94 6.86
CA ILE A 5 7.18 35.28 6.61
C ILE A 5 7.66 34.55 7.88
N GLN A 6 7.46 35.15 9.05
CA GLN A 6 7.76 34.49 10.32
C GLN A 6 6.94 33.21 10.51
N ASN A 7 5.62 33.25 10.33
CA ASN A 7 4.79 32.04 10.45
C ASN A 7 5.18 30.94 9.46
N GLN A 8 5.59 31.29 8.25
CA GLN A 8 6.06 30.32 7.25
C GLN A 8 7.41 29.70 7.64
N ILE A 9 8.33 30.49 8.22
CA ILE A 9 9.61 30.03 8.77
C ILE A 9 9.36 29.09 9.95
N PHE A 10 8.45 29.44 10.86
CA PHE A 10 8.09 28.60 12.01
C PHE A 10 7.46 27.27 11.56
N TYR A 11 6.56 27.28 10.59
CA TYR A 11 5.94 26.05 10.12
C TYR A 11 6.92 25.10 9.44
N ASN A 12 7.88 25.62 8.65
CA ASN A 12 8.93 24.79 8.05
C ASN A 12 9.83 24.10 9.08
N GLN A 13 9.96 24.65 10.30
CA GLN A 13 10.70 24.01 11.39
C GLN A 13 9.95 22.80 11.97
N LEU A 14 8.62 22.77 11.88
CA LEU A 14 7.81 21.62 12.33
C LEU A 14 7.93 20.43 11.38
N ILE A 15 8.30 20.62 10.12
CA ILE A 15 8.46 19.53 9.16
C ILE A 15 9.58 18.59 9.62
N HIS A 16 9.32 17.29 9.58
CA HIS A 16 10.29 16.25 9.92
C HIS A 16 11.56 16.38 9.06
N LEU A 17 12.73 16.18 9.67
CA LEU A 17 14.04 16.48 9.06
C LEU A 17 14.23 15.82 7.69
N GLU A 18 13.81 14.57 7.55
CA GLU A 18 13.91 13.79 6.31
C GLU A 18 13.03 14.35 5.17
N ASP A 19 11.91 14.98 5.51
CA ASP A 19 10.92 15.42 4.52
C ASP A 19 11.22 16.85 4.03
N ARG A 20 11.91 17.68 4.86
CA ARG A 20 12.15 19.11 4.61
C ARG A 20 12.69 19.41 3.21
N LYS A 21 13.74 18.71 2.79
CA LYS A 21 14.42 18.99 1.51
C LYS A 21 13.48 18.71 0.33
N LEU A 22 12.76 17.60 0.37
CA LEU A 22 11.84 17.19 -0.69
C LEU A 22 10.66 18.16 -0.78
N ILE A 23 10.03 18.46 0.37
CA ILE A 23 8.86 19.32 0.47
C ILE A 23 9.19 20.76 0.05
N CYS A 24 10.32 21.31 0.50
CA CYS A 24 10.79 22.63 0.09
C CYS A 24 10.97 22.71 -1.43
N ARG A 25 11.61 21.70 -2.04
CA ARG A 25 11.82 21.66 -3.49
C ARG A 25 10.50 21.58 -4.27
N GLN A 26 9.59 20.69 -3.87
CA GLN A 26 8.31 20.51 -4.56
C GLN A 26 7.42 21.75 -4.45
N ARG A 27 7.34 22.33 -3.25
CA ARG A 27 6.59 23.58 -3.01
C ARG A 27 7.18 24.73 -3.82
N GLN A 28 8.51 24.92 -3.78
CA GLN A 28 9.17 25.98 -4.54
C GLN A 28 8.94 25.84 -6.04
N LYS A 29 9.03 24.60 -6.57
CA LYS A 29 8.75 24.33 -7.99
C LYS A 29 7.33 24.77 -8.35
N ALA A 30 6.33 24.36 -7.57
CA ALA A 30 4.94 24.71 -7.83
C ALA A 30 4.70 26.22 -7.80
N LEU A 31 5.29 26.91 -6.81
CA LEU A 31 5.19 28.36 -6.66
C LEU A 31 5.83 29.13 -7.82
N VAL A 32 6.98 28.67 -8.34
CA VAL A 32 7.62 29.27 -9.52
C VAL A 32 6.80 29.02 -10.78
N THR A 33 6.16 27.85 -10.89
CA THR A 33 5.32 27.50 -12.05
C THR A 33 3.89 28.03 -11.96
N HIS A 34 3.56 28.79 -10.90
CA HIS A 34 2.20 29.28 -10.61
C HIS A 34 1.14 28.15 -10.58
N GLN A 35 1.54 26.96 -10.17
CA GLN A 35 0.66 25.80 -10.06
C GLN A 35 0.28 25.54 -8.60
N PRO A 36 -0.92 24.97 -8.34
CA PRO A 36 -1.22 24.43 -7.03
C PRO A 36 -0.28 23.24 -6.73
N PHE A 37 -0.04 23.00 -5.44
CA PHE A 37 0.67 21.82 -4.96
C PHE A 37 -0.18 21.02 -4.00
N GLN A 38 0.08 19.72 -3.97
CA GLN A 38 -0.43 18.78 -2.98
C GLN A 38 0.74 17.98 -2.43
N LEU A 39 0.86 17.93 -1.11
CA LEU A 39 2.02 17.39 -0.42
C LEU A 39 1.56 16.53 0.74
N VAL A 40 2.21 15.38 0.94
CA VAL A 40 2.05 14.54 2.13
C VAL A 40 3.40 14.43 2.82
N TYR A 41 3.46 14.78 4.09
CA TYR A 41 4.71 14.75 4.86
C TYR A 41 4.46 14.65 6.35
N ARG A 42 5.53 14.40 7.09
CA ARG A 42 5.51 14.33 8.54
C ARG A 42 5.84 15.68 9.15
N ILE A 43 5.16 16.01 10.23
CA ILE A 43 5.50 17.10 11.14
C ILE A 43 5.76 16.56 12.54
N ILE A 44 6.53 17.31 13.32
CA ILE A 44 6.71 17.14 14.76
C ILE A 44 5.97 18.30 15.43
N THR A 45 4.97 18.01 16.24
CA THR A 45 4.19 19.03 16.94
C THR A 45 4.99 19.65 18.09
N ALA A 46 4.48 20.74 18.68
CA ALA A 46 5.06 21.32 19.89
C ALA A 46 5.16 20.31 21.06
N ASN A 47 4.28 19.30 21.08
CA ASN A 47 4.27 18.23 22.07
C ASN A 47 5.18 17.04 21.68
N GLN A 48 6.05 17.19 20.68
CA GLN A 48 6.94 16.15 20.14
C GLN A 48 6.23 14.94 19.52
N GLU A 49 4.96 15.10 19.13
CA GLU A 49 4.23 14.03 18.44
C GLU A 49 4.54 14.06 16.95
N LEU A 50 4.80 12.88 16.37
CA LEU A 50 4.89 12.70 14.94
C LEU A 50 3.49 12.62 14.31
N LYS A 51 3.18 13.51 13.37
CA LYS A 51 1.92 13.51 12.63
C LYS A 51 2.14 13.48 11.13
N TRP A 52 1.29 12.76 10.41
CA TRP A 52 1.21 12.85 8.97
C TRP A 52 0.22 13.94 8.59
N VAL A 53 0.62 14.83 7.70
CA VAL A 53 -0.24 15.88 7.17
C VAL A 53 -0.35 15.81 5.67
N TRP A 54 -1.53 16.13 5.16
CA TRP A 54 -1.77 16.45 3.77
C TRP A 54 -1.96 17.96 3.64
N GLU A 55 -1.18 18.58 2.77
CA GLU A 55 -1.25 20.02 2.49
C GLU A 55 -1.65 20.23 1.04
N GLN A 56 -2.62 21.10 0.81
CA GLN A 56 -2.94 21.62 -0.52
C GLN A 56 -2.84 23.14 -0.49
N GLY A 57 -2.06 23.71 -1.40
CA GLY A 57 -1.85 25.16 -1.44
C GLY A 57 -1.54 25.70 -2.82
N LYS A 58 -1.69 27.02 -2.96
CA LYS A 58 -1.27 27.78 -4.14
C LYS A 58 -0.73 29.15 -3.74
N GLY A 59 0.18 29.68 -4.55
CA GLY A 59 0.64 31.06 -4.41
C GLY A 59 -0.45 32.06 -4.79
N ILE A 60 -0.49 33.18 -4.07
CA ILE A 60 -1.17 34.42 -4.44
C ILE A 60 -0.07 35.41 -4.79
N TYR A 61 -0.17 36.07 -5.93
CA TYR A 61 0.90 36.89 -6.49
C TYR A 61 0.45 38.34 -6.62
N CYS A 62 1.37 39.27 -6.36
CA CYS A 62 1.19 40.70 -6.60
C CYS A 62 1.25 41.03 -8.10
N CYS A 63 0.88 42.27 -8.45
CA CYS A 63 0.97 42.77 -9.83
C CYS A 63 2.41 42.76 -10.40
N ASP A 64 3.43 42.77 -9.54
CA ASP A 64 4.84 42.66 -9.92
C ASP A 64 5.32 41.20 -10.10
N GLY A 65 4.40 40.23 -10.04
CA GLY A 65 4.70 38.80 -10.18
C GLY A 65 5.29 38.13 -8.94
N LYS A 66 5.55 38.88 -7.85
CA LYS A 66 6.08 38.30 -6.61
C LYS A 66 5.00 37.62 -5.79
N ILE A 67 5.40 36.60 -5.04
CA ILE A 67 4.49 35.90 -4.12
C ILE A 67 4.10 36.86 -2.98
N SER A 68 2.80 37.12 -2.88
CA SER A 68 2.17 37.90 -1.82
C SER A 68 1.83 37.02 -0.62
N ALA A 69 1.26 35.83 -0.89
CA ALA A 69 0.88 34.86 0.14
C ALA A 69 0.80 33.44 -0.44
N ILE A 70 0.71 32.45 0.44
CA ILE A 70 0.28 31.09 0.09
C ILE A 70 -1.09 30.90 0.73
N LYS A 71 -2.07 30.51 -0.08
CA LYS A 71 -3.40 30.11 0.39
C LYS A 71 -3.55 28.62 0.22
N GLY A 72 -4.00 27.96 1.28
CA GLY A 72 -4.13 26.52 1.31
C GLY A 72 -4.72 26.04 2.62
N LEU A 73 -4.72 24.72 2.77
CA LEU A 73 -5.15 24.05 3.98
C LEU A 73 -4.20 22.89 4.29
N ILE A 74 -4.11 22.55 5.57
CA ILE A 74 -3.31 21.45 6.11
C ILE A 74 -4.25 20.57 6.92
N ILE A 75 -4.29 19.28 6.62
CA ILE A 75 -5.14 18.30 7.29
C ILE A 75 -4.25 17.26 7.93
N ASP A 76 -4.49 16.97 9.21
CA ASP A 76 -3.91 15.82 9.90
C ASP A 76 -4.53 14.52 9.33
N ILE A 77 -3.69 13.69 8.70
CA ILE A 77 -4.08 12.40 8.12
C ILE A 77 -3.42 11.24 8.88
N THR A 78 -2.98 11.46 10.12
CA THR A 78 -2.27 10.45 10.93
C THR A 78 -3.14 9.21 11.15
N ALA A 79 -4.42 9.38 11.50
CA ALA A 79 -5.35 8.27 11.70
C ALA A 79 -5.53 7.45 10.40
N GLN A 80 -5.66 8.13 9.25
CA GLN A 80 -5.76 7.46 7.95
C GLN A 80 -4.51 6.64 7.66
N LYS A 81 -3.32 7.19 7.91
CA LYS A 81 -2.05 6.47 7.70
C LYS A 81 -1.87 5.26 8.62
N GLN A 82 -2.36 5.35 9.86
CA GLN A 82 -2.35 4.21 10.78
C GLN A 82 -3.28 3.09 10.31
N VAL A 83 -4.49 3.44 9.85
CA VAL A 83 -5.43 2.46 9.29
C VAL A 83 -4.86 1.80 8.02
N GLU A 84 -4.29 2.58 7.10
CA GLU A 84 -3.65 2.08 5.88
C GLU A 84 -2.51 1.09 6.19
N ALA A 85 -1.68 1.42 7.19
CA ALA A 85 -0.58 0.56 7.62
C ALA A 85 -1.07 -0.76 8.23
N GLU A 86 -2.11 -0.70 9.07
CA GLU A 86 -2.68 -1.89 9.70
C GLU A 86 -3.38 -2.79 8.67
N LEU A 87 -4.15 -2.22 7.74
CA LEU A 87 -4.74 -2.98 6.63
C LEU A 87 -3.68 -3.67 5.77
N THR A 88 -2.59 -2.96 5.46
CA THR A 88 -1.47 -3.54 4.70
C THR A 88 -0.84 -4.71 5.44
N LYS A 89 -0.63 -4.58 6.75
CA LYS A 89 -0.08 -5.64 7.60
C LYS A 89 -1.00 -6.86 7.65
N GLN A 90 -2.31 -6.65 7.79
CA GLN A 90 -3.30 -7.73 7.81
C GLN A 90 -3.37 -8.46 6.47
N ASN A 91 -3.39 -7.74 5.35
CA ASN A 91 -3.39 -8.33 4.02
C ASN A 91 -2.14 -9.19 3.78
N LEU A 92 -0.96 -8.71 4.19
CA LEU A 92 0.29 -9.49 4.11
C LEU A 92 0.25 -10.75 4.98
N ALA A 93 -0.36 -10.67 6.17
CA ALA A 93 -0.54 -11.84 7.03
C ALA A 93 -1.48 -12.87 6.40
N LEU A 94 -2.61 -12.41 5.84
CA LEU A 94 -3.58 -13.26 5.14
C LEU A 94 -2.98 -13.95 3.91
N GLN A 95 -2.22 -13.25 3.09
CA GLN A 95 -1.55 -13.85 1.93
C GLN A 95 -0.56 -14.95 2.34
N LYS A 96 0.16 -14.76 3.44
CA LYS A 96 1.09 -15.76 3.98
C LYS A 96 0.35 -17.00 4.48
N THR A 97 -0.75 -16.82 5.21
CA THR A 97 -1.55 -17.95 5.71
C THR A 97 -2.23 -18.70 4.58
N GLU A 98 -2.78 -18.00 3.59
CA GLU A 98 -3.36 -18.61 2.37
C GLU A 98 -2.34 -19.47 1.64
N THR A 99 -1.14 -18.93 1.39
CA THR A 99 -0.05 -19.68 0.73
C THR A 99 0.32 -20.92 1.54
N ALA A 100 0.44 -20.80 2.86
CA ALA A 100 0.74 -21.94 3.74
C ALA A 100 -0.38 -23.00 3.71
N LEU A 101 -1.65 -22.59 3.72
CA LEU A 101 -2.80 -23.49 3.63
C LEU A 101 -2.81 -24.25 2.31
N ILE A 102 -2.53 -23.59 1.19
CA ILE A 102 -2.41 -24.24 -0.13
C ILE A 102 -1.34 -25.33 -0.08
N ILE A 103 -0.16 -25.02 0.45
CA ILE A 103 0.96 -25.97 0.57
C ILE A 103 0.58 -27.17 1.44
N VAL A 104 -0.06 -26.94 2.59
CA VAL A 104 -0.49 -28.01 3.50
C VAL A 104 -1.58 -28.87 2.85
N ASN A 105 -2.56 -28.26 2.20
CA ASN A 105 -3.62 -28.99 1.51
C ASN A 105 -3.06 -29.86 0.38
N GLN A 106 -2.15 -29.34 -0.44
CA GLN A 106 -1.44 -30.12 -1.46
C GLN A 106 -0.67 -31.32 -0.85
N LYS A 107 -0.02 -31.14 0.30
CA LYS A 107 0.65 -32.23 1.01
C LYS A 107 -0.35 -33.27 1.51
N LEU A 108 -1.47 -32.85 2.10
CA LEU A 108 -2.53 -33.75 2.57
C LEU A 108 -3.13 -34.55 1.42
N GLN A 109 -3.40 -33.93 0.27
CA GLN A 109 -3.88 -34.64 -0.92
C GLN A 109 -2.88 -35.70 -1.40
N LYS A 110 -1.57 -35.40 -1.40
CA LYS A 110 -0.53 -36.38 -1.76
C LYS A 110 -0.47 -37.53 -0.76
N LEU A 111 -0.56 -37.25 0.55
CA LEU A 111 -0.56 -38.27 1.60
C LEU A 111 -1.81 -39.14 1.54
N ALA A 112 -2.98 -38.54 1.31
CA ALA A 112 -4.24 -39.25 1.17
C ALA A 112 -4.27 -40.18 -0.05
N LYS A 113 -3.43 -39.96 -1.07
CA LYS A 113 -3.27 -40.86 -2.23
C LYS A 113 -2.37 -42.07 -1.96
N LEU A 114 -1.75 -42.18 -0.78
CA LEU A 114 -0.89 -43.30 -0.39
C LEU A 114 -1.57 -44.12 0.72
N ASP A 115 -1.89 -45.37 0.44
CA ASP A 115 -2.48 -46.27 1.45
C ASP A 115 -1.38 -46.89 2.31
N GLY A 116 -1.43 -46.66 3.63
CA GLY A 116 -0.33 -46.94 4.58
C GLY A 116 -0.01 -48.43 4.82
N LEU A 117 -0.78 -49.34 4.20
CA LEU A 117 -0.64 -50.78 4.39
C LEU A 117 0.06 -51.51 3.22
N THR A 118 0.23 -50.87 2.05
CA THR A 118 0.74 -51.57 0.85
C THR A 118 1.77 -50.80 0.02
N GLY A 119 1.90 -49.48 0.24
CA GLY A 119 2.82 -48.65 -0.57
C GLY A 119 2.38 -48.46 -2.02
N ILE A 120 1.14 -48.83 -2.36
CA ILE A 120 0.53 -48.63 -3.68
C ILE A 120 -0.49 -47.47 -3.59
N ALA A 121 -0.80 -46.83 -4.72
CA ALA A 121 -1.80 -45.78 -4.83
C ALA A 121 -3.14 -46.19 -4.18
N ASN A 122 -3.75 -45.26 -3.46
CA ASN A 122 -4.99 -45.50 -2.71
C ASN A 122 -6.10 -46.04 -3.64
N ARG A 123 -6.87 -47.04 -3.20
CA ARG A 123 -7.87 -47.77 -4.02
C ARG A 123 -8.81 -46.83 -4.79
N ARG A 124 -9.17 -45.70 -4.18
CA ARG A 124 -10.00 -44.65 -4.78
C ARG A 124 -9.34 -43.93 -5.96
N ASP A 125 -8.03 -43.72 -5.92
CA ASP A 125 -7.24 -43.10 -7.00
C ASP A 125 -7.07 -44.08 -8.17
N PHE A 126 -6.98 -45.38 -7.85
CA PHE A 126 -6.97 -46.45 -8.83
C PHE A 126 -8.32 -46.59 -9.56
N ASP A 127 -9.43 -46.55 -8.81
CA ASP A 127 -10.79 -46.59 -9.37
C ASP A 127 -11.06 -45.36 -10.28
N GLU A 128 -10.65 -44.15 -9.86
CA GLU A 128 -10.74 -42.94 -10.71
C GLU A 128 -9.89 -43.03 -11.97
N TYR A 129 -8.68 -43.60 -11.88
CA TYR A 129 -7.82 -43.81 -13.05
C TYR A 129 -8.47 -44.79 -14.04
N LEU A 130 -9.03 -45.89 -13.54
CA LEU A 130 -9.74 -46.87 -14.35
C LEU A 130 -10.98 -46.26 -15.02
N GLU A 131 -11.77 -45.46 -14.31
CA GLU A 131 -12.92 -44.77 -14.92
C GLU A 131 -12.49 -43.81 -16.03
N LYS A 132 -11.43 -43.01 -15.82
CA LYS A 132 -10.90 -42.11 -16.84
C LYS A 132 -10.46 -42.87 -18.09
N GLU A 133 -9.75 -43.98 -17.92
CA GLU A 133 -9.27 -44.76 -19.05
C GLU A 133 -10.40 -45.51 -19.77
N TRP A 134 -11.41 -45.98 -19.02
CA TRP A 134 -12.66 -46.51 -19.60
C TRP A 134 -13.39 -45.46 -20.45
N LEU A 135 -13.53 -44.23 -19.94
CA LEU A 135 -14.16 -43.14 -20.68
C LEU A 135 -13.37 -42.78 -21.94
N ARG A 136 -12.04 -42.72 -21.85
CA ARG A 136 -11.13 -42.45 -22.98
C ARG A 136 -11.24 -43.49 -24.08
N LEU A 137 -11.32 -44.77 -23.71
CA LEU A 137 -11.47 -45.89 -24.66
C LEU A 137 -12.88 -45.98 -25.26
N SER A 138 -13.91 -45.58 -24.50
CA SER A 138 -15.29 -45.52 -25.01
C SER A 138 -15.50 -44.38 -26.02
N THR A 139 -14.77 -43.27 -25.86
CA THR A 139 -14.82 -42.10 -26.76
C THR A 139 -13.98 -42.27 -28.03
N THR A 140 -12.93 -43.08 -28.00
CA THR A 140 -12.15 -43.44 -29.20
C THR A 140 -12.77 -44.56 -30.04
N LYS A 141 -13.81 -45.24 -29.53
CA LYS A 141 -14.54 -46.31 -30.22
C LYS A 141 -15.86 -45.88 -30.88
N SER A 142 -16.10 -44.58 -31.07
CA SER A 142 -17.17 -44.13 -31.96
C SER A 142 -16.63 -44.11 -33.41
N PRO A 143 -17.18 -44.93 -34.33
CA PRO A 143 -16.80 -44.94 -35.74
C PRO A 143 -17.19 -43.65 -36.48
#